data_AF-A0A6B3GB93-F1
#
_entry.id   AF-A0A6B3GB93-F1
#
_cell.length_a   1.000
_cell.length_b   1.000
_cell.length_c   1.000
_cell.angle_alpha   90.00
_cell.angle_beta   90.00
_cell.angle_gamma   90.00
#
_symmetry.space_group_name_H-M   'P 1'
#
loop_
_entity.id
_entity.type
_entity.pdbx_description
1 polymer ?
#
loop_
_entity_poly.entity_id
_entity_poly.type
_entity_poly.pdbx_seq_one_letter_code
_entity_poly.pdbx_strand_id
1 'polypeptide(L)'
;RFNTAIAKVTELNNHLTKAGGPLSRSVAERLVLLIAPLAPHIAEELWRRLGHSDSVVHQDFPVADPAYVVDETVTCVVQIKG
;
A
#
# COMPACT_ATOMS: atom_id res chain seq x y z
N ARG A 1 -6.42 0.47 14.94
CA ARG A 1 -5.09 0.14 15.51
C ARG A 1 -4.01 0.53 14.48
N PHE A 2 -3.26 1.61 14.69
CA PHE A 2 -2.29 2.13 13.70
C PHE A 2 -1.12 1.19 13.41
N ASN A 3 -0.61 0.48 14.43
CA ASN A 3 0.52 -0.43 14.27
C ASN A 3 0.27 -1.54 13.24
N THR A 4 -0.97 -2.05 13.15
CA THR A 4 -1.35 -3.06 12.16
C THR A 4 -1.38 -2.48 10.75
N ALA A 5 -1.84 -1.24 10.58
CA ALA A 5 -1.81 -0.56 9.29
C ALA A 5 -0.37 -0.33 8.82
N ILE A 6 0.50 0.14 9.71
CA ILE A 6 1.95 0.30 9.44
C ILE A 6 2.56 -1.04 9.01
N ALA A 7 2.30 -2.12 9.76
CA ALA A 7 2.81 -3.45 9.43
C ALA A 7 2.38 -3.92 8.04
N LYS A 8 1.12 -3.67 7.65
CA LYS A 8 0.59 -4.04 6.33
C LYS A 8 1.20 -3.22 5.19
N VAL A 9 1.43 -1.92 5.39
CA VAL A 9 2.13 -1.10 4.39
C VAL A 9 3.59 -1.53 4.25
N THR A 10 4.26 -1.88 5.35
CA THR A 10 5.62 -2.43 5.32
C THR A 10 5.68 -3.78 4.59
N GLU A 11 4.71 -4.66 4.83
CA GLU A 11 4.58 -5.96 4.13
C GLU A 11 4.47 -5.75 2.61
N LEU A 12 3.60 -4.82 2.17
CA LEU A 12 3.48 -4.44 0.76
C LEU A 12 4.79 -3.89 0.19
N ASN A 13 5.47 -2.98 0.89
CA ASN A 13 6.75 -2.43 0.46
C ASN A 13 7.83 -3.52 0.29
N ASN A 14 7.88 -4.48 1.22
CA ASN A 14 8.81 -5.61 1.15
C ASN A 14 8.51 -6.51 -0.05
N HIS A 15 7.23 -6.75 -0.35
CA HIS A 15 6.83 -7.51 -1.54
C HIS A 15 7.30 -6.83 -2.83
N LEU A 16 7.06 -5.52 -2.95
CA LEU A 16 7.41 -4.70 -4.11
C LEU A 16 8.93 -4.63 -4.34
N THR A 17 9.69 -4.42 -3.27
CA THR A 17 11.17 -4.37 -3.34
C THR A 17 11.78 -5.74 -3.65
N LYS A 18 11.19 -6.83 -3.14
CA LYS A 18 11.62 -8.20 -3.45
C LYS A 18 11.34 -8.61 -4.90
N ALA A 19 10.22 -8.16 -5.47
CA ALA A 19 9.89 -8.44 -6.88
C ALA A 19 11.00 -7.95 -7.82
N GLY A 20 11.64 -6.83 -7.47
CA GLY A 20 12.78 -6.27 -8.20
C GLY A 20 12.38 -5.66 -9.54
N GLY A 21 12.72 -4.39 -9.75
CA GLY A 21 12.48 -3.70 -11.01
C GLY A 21 11.58 -2.47 -10.89
N PRO A 22 11.25 -1.83 -12.03
CA PRO A 22 10.43 -0.62 -12.04
C PRO A 22 9.03 -0.89 -11.50
N LEU A 23 8.56 -0.02 -10.60
CA LEU A 23 7.17 -0.01 -10.16
C LEU A 23 6.30 0.75 -11.17
N SER A 24 5.07 0.27 -11.36
CA SER A 24 4.07 1.08 -12.04
C SER A 24 3.75 2.32 -11.19
N ARG A 25 3.53 3.45 -11.88
CA ARG A 25 3.18 4.72 -11.24
C ARG A 25 1.96 4.60 -10.32
N SER A 26 0.92 3.88 -10.77
CA SER A 26 -0.31 3.71 -10.00
C SER A 26 -0.10 2.98 -8.67
N VAL A 27 0.85 2.05 -8.59
CA VAL A 27 1.22 1.36 -7.34
C VAL A 27 2.03 2.30 -6.44
N ALA A 28 2.99 3.02 -7.00
CA ALA A 28 3.81 3.98 -6.24
C ALA A 28 2.94 5.10 -5.63
N GLU A 29 2.02 5.68 -6.40
CA GLU A 29 1.10 6.73 -5.93
C GLU A 29 0.19 6.23 -4.81
N ARG A 30 -0.39 5.03 -4.94
CA ARG A 30 -1.22 4.42 -3.88
C ARG A 30 -0.40 4.17 -2.61
N LEU A 31 0.84 3.70 -2.73
CA LEU A 31 1.71 3.48 -1.57
C LEU A 31 2.01 4.81 -0.84
N VAL A 32 2.24 5.89 -1.60
CA VAL A 32 2.44 7.25 -1.04
C VAL A 32 1.20 7.74 -0.30
N LEU A 33 0.00 7.55 -0.87
CA LEU A 33 -1.25 7.93 -0.19
C LEU A 33 -1.49 7.12 1.09
N LEU A 34 -1.16 5.82 1.10
CA LEU A 34 -1.29 4.97 2.29
C LEU A 34 -0.36 5.41 3.43
N ILE A 35 0.83 5.93 3.13
CA ILE A 35 1.78 6.42 4.15
C ILE A 35 1.53 7.86 4.56
N ALA A 36 0.81 8.67 3.77
CA ALA A 36 0.64 10.10 4.03
C ALA A 36 0.13 10.43 5.46
N PRO A 37 -0.85 9.71 6.03
CA PRO A 37 -1.29 9.94 7.41
C PRO A 37 -0.27 9.55 8.49
N LEU A 38 0.75 8.75 8.14
CA LEU A 38 1.75 8.19 9.05
C LEU A 38 3.07 8.96 9.00
N ALA A 39 3.48 9.36 7.79
CA ALA A 39 4.75 10.01 7.52
C ALA A 39 4.55 11.12 6.45
N PRO A 40 3.88 12.23 6.81
CA PRO A 40 3.40 13.23 5.85
C PRO A 40 4.54 13.91 5.08
N HIS A 41 5.65 14.25 5.76
CA HIS A 41 6.75 14.97 5.13
C HIS A 41 7.45 14.16 4.02
N ILE A 42 7.65 12.86 4.23
CA ILE A 42 8.26 12.01 3.20
C ILE A 42 7.25 11.70 2.09
N ALA A 43 5.97 11.56 2.43
CA ALA A 43 4.91 11.39 1.45
C ALA A 43 4.86 12.59 0.47
N GLU A 44 4.95 13.82 0.98
CA GLU A 44 5.00 15.04 0.15
C GLU A 44 6.21 15.08 -0.79
N GLU A 45 7.39 14.71 -0.30
CA GLU A 45 8.58 14.65 -1.13
C GLU A 45 8.45 13.60 -2.24
N LEU A 46 7.92 12.41 -1.91
CA LEU A 46 7.69 11.35 -2.89
C LEU A 46 6.60 11.72 -3.90
N TRP A 47 5.53 12.38 -3.45
CA TRP A 47 4.45 12.87 -4.31
C TRP A 47 4.97 13.89 -5.34
N ARG A 48 5.78 14.85 -4.91
CA ARG A 48 6.46 15.80 -5.81
C ARG A 48 7.44 15.11 -6.77
N ARG A 49 8.19 14.10 -6.31
CA ARG A 49 9.08 13.30 -7.18
C ARG A 49 8.32 12.49 -8.22
N LEU A 50 7.09 12.10 -7.92
CA LEU A 50 6.17 11.50 -8.90
C LEU A 50 5.68 12.56 -9.91
N GLY A 51 5.96 13.85 -9.72
CA GLY A 51 5.65 14.91 -10.69
C GLY A 51 4.34 15.65 -10.41
N HIS A 52 3.74 15.43 -9.24
CA HIS A 52 2.58 16.18 -8.79
C HIS A 52 3.01 17.54 -8.23
N SER A 53 2.20 18.57 -8.50
CA SER A 53 2.46 19.95 -8.06
C SER A 53 1.64 20.36 -6.85
N ASP A 54 0.57 19.62 -6.56
CA ASP A 54 -0.30 19.81 -5.40
C ASP A 54 0.19 19.02 -4.18
N SER A 55 -0.40 19.31 -3.03
CA SER A 55 -0.09 18.60 -1.78
C SER A 55 -0.80 17.25 -1.74
N VAL A 56 -0.09 16.23 -1.29
CA VAL A 56 -0.64 14.88 -1.08
C VAL A 56 -1.78 14.86 -0.06
N VAL A 57 -1.81 15.85 0.85
CA VAL A 57 -2.81 15.96 1.93
C VAL A 57 -4.22 16.23 1.38
N HIS A 58 -4.34 16.79 0.19
CA HIS A 58 -5.61 17.10 -0.44
C HIS A 58 -6.14 15.98 -1.34
N GLN A 59 -5.39 14.89 -1.48
CA GLN A 59 -5.78 13.75 -2.30
C GLN A 59 -6.71 12.81 -1.54
N ASP A 60 -7.63 12.17 -2.28
CA ASP A 60 -8.48 11.13 -1.72
C ASP A 60 -7.67 9.92 -1.27
N PHE A 61 -8.05 9.37 -0.11
CA PHE A 61 -7.45 8.15 0.37
C PHE A 61 -7.85 6.98 -0.55
N PRO A 62 -6.93 6.06 -0.89
CA PRO A 62 -7.20 5.00 -1.86
C PRO A 62 -8.30 4.06 -1.36
N VAL A 63 -9.28 3.83 -2.23
CA VAL A 63 -10.34 2.83 -2.03
C VAL A 63 -9.95 1.55 -2.76
N ALA A 64 -10.10 0.41 -2.07
CA ALA A 64 -9.86 -0.90 -2.65
C ALA A 64 -10.97 -1.23 -3.65
N ASP A 65 -10.59 -1.72 -4.83
CA ASP A 65 -11.54 -2.23 -5.81
C ASP A 65 -11.90 -3.68 -5.43
N PRO A 66 -13.19 -3.98 -5.15
CA PRO A 66 -13.64 -5.32 -4.78
C PRO A 66 -13.26 -6.40 -5.79
N ALA A 67 -13.09 -6.05 -7.07
CA ALA A 67 -12.71 -7.00 -8.12
C ALA A 67 -11.32 -7.65 -7.86
N TYR A 68 -10.40 -6.96 -7.18
CA TYR A 68 -9.05 -7.48 -6.89
C TYR A 68 -8.95 -8.22 -5.55
N VAL A 69 -10.05 -8.37 -4.82
CA VAL A 69 -10.08 -9.05 -3.50
C VAL A 69 -10.81 -10.40 -3.59
N VAL A 70 -11.15 -10.84 -4.80
CA VAL A 70 -11.77 -12.15 -5.02
C VAL A 70 -10.68 -13.21 -5.11
N ASP A 71 -10.65 -14.12 -4.14
CA ASP A 71 -9.78 -15.29 -4.16
C ASP A 71 -10.45 -16.44 -4.92
N GLU A 72 -9.71 -17.09 -5.83
CA GLU A 72 -10.19 -18.30 -6.53
C GLU A 72 -10.17 -19.55 -5.63
N THR A 73 -9.29 -19.56 -4.64
CA THR A 73 -9.07 -20.68 -3.72
C THR A 73 -8.90 -20.18 -2.30
N VAL A 74 -9.43 -20.93 -1.34
CA VAL A 74 -9.28 -20.61 0.09
C VAL A 74 -8.32 -21.58 0.77
N THR A 75 -7.48 -21.05 1.67
CA THR A 75 -6.58 -21.88 2.49
C THR A 75 -7.39 -22.59 3.56
N CYS A 76 -7.56 -23.91 3.43
CA CYS A 76 -8.26 -24.73 4.42
C CYS A 76 -7.28 -25.17 5.51
N VAL A 77 -7.44 -24.67 6.72
CA VAL A 77 -6.66 -25.12 7.88
C VAL A 77 -7.28 -26.41 8.42
N VAL A 78 -6.49 -27.50 8.44
CA VAL A 78 -6.91 -28.80 8.98
C VAL A 78 -6.16 -29.06 10.29
N GLN A 79 -6.90 -29.24 11.38
CA GLN A 79 -6.36 -29.58 12.70
C GLN A 79 -6.87 -30.96 13.13
N ILE A 80 -5.99 -31.81 13.68
CA ILE A 80 -6.38 -33.07 14.32
C ILE A 80 -5.92 -33.00 15.77
N LYS A 81 -6.89 -32.93 16.69
CA LYS A 81 -6.68 -32.72 18.14
C LYS A 81 -5.97 -31.40 18.50
N GLY A 82 -6.13 -30.35 17.69
CA GLY A 82 -5.54 -29.02 17.91
C GLY A 82 -4.23 -28.86 17.16
#